data_AF-A0AAD4CLU3-F1
#
_entry.id   AF-A0AAD4CLU3-F1
#
_cell.length_a   1.000
_cell.length_b   1.000
_cell.length_c   1.000
_cell.angle_alpha   90.00
_cell.angle_beta   90.00
_cell.angle_gamma   90.00
#
_symmetry.space_group_name_H-M   'P 1'
#
loop_
_entity.id
_entity.type
_entity.pdbx_description
1 polymer ?
#
loop_
_entity_poly.entity_id
_entity_poly.type
_entity_poly.pdbx_seq_one_letter_code
_entity_poly.pdbx_strand_id
1 'polypeptide(L)'
;MTQLHNDMNLWLVDGNRQVQLDFILNWKLHNGNCHASGSVEVYGLDPNGMPVRQGQPQIIFPTPANGQNQVIGITRRQLFAGNPALDSNIDDIFVYDLDTLRDLATISLAFMSLLLG
;
A
#
# COMPACT_ATOMS: atom_id res chain seq x y z
N MET A 1 -10.01 15.52 2.93
CA MET A 1 -8.87 14.64 3.25
C MET A 1 -9.24 13.81 4.47
N THR A 2 -9.02 12.49 4.47
CA THR A 2 -9.27 11.65 5.67
C THR A 2 -8.11 11.78 6.66
N GLN A 3 -8.29 11.37 7.92
CA GLN A 3 -7.23 11.42 8.93
C GLN A 3 -5.95 10.68 8.49
N LEU A 4 -6.09 9.49 7.89
CA LEU A 4 -4.96 8.72 7.36
C LEU A 4 -4.14 9.48 6.29
N HIS A 5 -4.78 10.30 5.46
CA HIS A 5 -4.05 11.11 4.49
C HIS A 5 -3.33 12.30 5.14
N ASN A 6 -3.86 12.83 6.24
CA ASN A 6 -3.15 13.85 7.03
C ASN A 6 -1.93 13.23 7.71
N ASP A 7 -2.09 12.04 8.29
CA ASP A 7 -0.99 11.29 8.89
C ASP A 7 0.08 10.97 7.83
N MET A 8 -0.32 10.46 6.66
CA MET A 8 0.59 10.24 5.51
C MET A 8 1.40 11.50 5.16
N ASN A 9 0.76 12.68 5.12
CA ASN A 9 1.47 13.94 4.87
C ASN A 9 2.48 14.26 5.98
N LEU A 10 2.12 14.07 7.26
CA LEU A 10 3.04 14.28 8.39
C LEU A 10 4.25 13.35 8.29
N TRP A 11 4.04 12.08 7.94
CA TRP A 11 5.12 11.10 7.85
C TRP A 11 6.04 11.34 6.65
N LEU A 12 5.49 11.64 5.47
CA LEU A 12 6.29 11.84 4.25
C LEU A 12 6.95 13.23 4.20
N VAL A 13 6.26 14.29 4.62
CA VAL A 13 6.76 15.67 4.51
C VAL A 13 7.50 16.09 5.78
N ASP A 14 6.85 15.97 6.93
CA ASP A 14 7.40 16.48 8.20
C ASP A 14 8.39 15.51 8.85
N GLY A 15 8.40 14.25 8.43
CA GLY A 15 9.35 13.20 8.85
C GLY A 15 10.80 13.39 8.36
N ASN A 16 11.16 14.59 7.88
CA ASN A 16 12.50 14.94 7.39
C ASN A 16 13.10 13.90 6.42
N ARG A 17 12.28 13.41 5.48
CA ARG A 17 12.66 12.40 4.46
C ARG A 17 13.12 11.05 5.00
N GLN A 18 12.89 10.76 6.29
CA GLN A 18 13.16 9.42 6.85
C GLN A 18 12.16 8.38 6.33
N VAL A 19 10.96 8.82 5.95
CA VAL A 19 9.98 7.99 5.25
C VAL A 19 9.84 8.48 3.82
N GLN A 20 9.99 7.56 2.87
CA GLN A 20 9.93 7.84 1.43
C GLN A 20 8.68 7.24 0.77
N LEU A 21 8.02 6.33 1.48
CA LEU A 21 6.85 5.60 0.99
C LEU A 21 5.90 5.29 2.15
N ASP A 22 4.60 5.45 1.93
CA ASP A 22 3.54 5.12 2.89
C ASP A 22 2.42 4.31 2.21
N PHE A 23 1.84 3.37 2.96
CA PHE A 23 0.80 2.45 2.48
C PHE A 23 -0.48 2.66 3.28
N ILE A 24 -1.53 3.12 2.60
CA ILE A 24 -2.85 3.28 3.21
C ILE A 24 -3.72 2.10 2.80
N LEU A 25 -4.04 1.24 3.77
CA LEU A 25 -4.99 0.15 3.59
C LEU A 25 -6.40 0.65 3.92
N ASN A 26 -7.25 0.74 2.90
CA ASN A 26 -8.63 1.19 3.00
C ASN A 26 -9.55 -0.02 3.10
N TRP A 27 -10.24 -0.17 4.23
CA TRP A 27 -11.26 -1.23 4.44
C TRP A 27 -12.64 -0.63 4.60
N LYS A 28 -13.65 -1.26 3.99
CA LYS A 28 -15.05 -0.88 4.11
C LYS A 28 -15.89 -2.10 4.41
N LEU A 29 -16.68 -2.02 5.48
CA LEU A 29 -17.75 -2.97 5.78
C LEU A 29 -19.03 -2.52 5.08
N HIS A 30 -19.71 -3.46 4.42
CA HIS A 30 -20.98 -3.20 3.73
C HIS A 30 -22.15 -3.75 4.54
N ASN A 31 -22.92 -2.84 5.16
CA ASN A 31 -23.96 -3.14 6.16
C ASN A 31 -25.19 -3.91 5.64
N GLY A 32 -25.22 -4.34 4.38
CA GLY A 32 -26.34 -5.06 3.77
C GLY A 32 -26.13 -6.58 3.62
N ASN A 33 -24.90 -7.02 3.39
CA ASN A 33 -24.62 -8.41 2.99
C ASN A 33 -23.60 -9.11 3.90
N CYS A 34 -23.03 -8.43 4.91
CA CYS A 34 -21.90 -8.94 5.70
C CYS A 34 -20.70 -9.31 4.81
N HIS A 35 -20.27 -8.38 3.95
CA HIS A 35 -18.93 -8.45 3.35
C HIS A 35 -18.12 -7.19 3.60
N ALA A 36 -16.81 -7.36 3.53
CA ALA A 36 -15.86 -6.27 3.45
C ALA A 36 -15.35 -6.08 2.02
N SER A 37 -14.83 -4.89 1.73
CA SER A 37 -13.95 -4.64 0.59
C SER A 37 -12.69 -3.94 1.08
N GLY A 38 -11.56 -4.24 0.45
CA GLY A 38 -10.25 -3.70 0.81
C GLY A 38 -9.45 -3.25 -0.40
N SER A 39 -8.76 -2.12 -0.28
CA SER A 39 -7.77 -1.66 -1.25
C SER A 39 -6.53 -1.10 -0.57
N VAL A 40 -5.44 -0.98 -1.32
CA VAL A 40 -4.22 -0.30 -0.91
C VAL A 40 -3.91 0.86 -1.83
N GLU A 41 -3.54 1.97 -1.23
CA GLU A 41 -2.96 3.14 -1.89
C GLU A 41 -1.51 3.30 -1.43
N VAL A 42 -0.63 3.62 -2.36
CA VAL A 42 0.79 3.82 -2.06
C VAL A 42 1.13 5.26 -2.35
N TYR A 43 1.74 5.96 -1.40
CA TYR A 43 2.16 7.34 -1.53
C TYR A 43 3.67 7.44 -1.37
N GLY A 44 4.30 8.29 -2.17
CA GLY A 44 5.70 8.64 -2.04
C GLY A 44 5.90 10.12 -2.37
N LEU A 45 7.14 10.59 -2.31
CA LEU A 45 7.46 11.97 -2.66
C LEU A 45 7.81 12.11 -4.14
N ASP A 46 7.28 13.16 -4.78
CA ASP A 46 7.74 13.61 -6.08
C ASP A 46 9.11 14.34 -5.97
N PRO A 47 9.74 14.74 -7.09
CA PRO A 47 10.99 15.50 -7.04
C PRO A 47 10.91 16.84 -6.30
N ASN A 48 9.71 17.43 -6.18
CA ASN A 48 9.47 18.67 -5.43
C ASN A 48 9.27 18.42 -3.92
N GLY A 49 9.28 17.15 -3.47
CA GLY A 49 9.00 16.78 -2.09
C GLY A 49 7.52 16.82 -1.74
N MET A 50 6.63 16.76 -2.73
CA MET A 50 5.19 16.70 -2.51
C MET A 50 4.69 15.24 -2.52
N PRO A 51 3.80 14.86 -1.58
CA PRO A 51 3.19 13.54 -1.60
C PRO A 51 2.36 13.31 -2.87
N VAL A 52 2.63 12.20 -3.54
CA VAL A 52 1.95 11.78 -4.76
C VAL A 52 1.67 10.28 -4.72
N ARG A 53 0.47 9.90 -5.17
CA ARG A 53 0.08 8.48 -5.26
C ARG A 53 0.89 7.77 -6.35
N GLN A 54 1.50 6.66 -5.98
CA GLN A 54 2.28 5.79 -6.86
C GLN A 54 1.33 4.82 -7.57
N GLY A 55 0.87 5.21 -8.75
CA GLY A 55 -0.05 4.41 -9.57
C GLY A 55 -1.52 4.46 -9.11
N GLN A 56 -2.27 3.44 -9.48
CA GLN A 56 -3.69 3.30 -9.12
C GLN A 56 -3.84 2.51 -7.82
N PRO A 57 -4.90 2.78 -7.03
CA PRO A 57 -5.25 1.93 -5.90
C PRO A 57 -5.42 0.47 -6.35
N GLN A 58 -4.85 -0.46 -5.59
CA GLN A 58 -4.93 -1.88 -5.92
C GLN A 58 -5.94 -2.57 -5.00
N ILE A 59 -6.77 -3.44 -5.55
CA ILE A 59 -7.80 -4.14 -4.78
C ILE A 59 -7.16 -5.32 -4.05
N ILE A 60 -7.38 -5.37 -2.74
CA ILE A 60 -7.01 -6.49 -1.87
C ILE A 60 -8.19 -7.46 -1.77
N PHE A 61 -9.41 -6.95 -1.52
CA PHE A 61 -10.56 -7.81 -1.32
C PHE A 61 -11.85 -7.21 -1.92
N PRO A 62 -12.66 -8.01 -2.64
CA PRO A 62 -12.39 -9.39 -3.05
C PRO A 62 -11.17 -9.46 -3.99
N THR A 63 -10.47 -10.59 -4.02
CA THR A 63 -9.35 -10.80 -4.93
C THR A 63 -9.82 -10.58 -6.38
N PRO A 64 -9.25 -9.60 -7.11
CA PRO A 64 -9.70 -9.32 -8.47
C PRO A 64 -9.34 -10.48 -9.42
N ALA A 65 -10.17 -10.74 -10.42
CA ALA A 65 -9.95 -11.83 -11.39
C ALA A 65 -8.63 -11.68 -12.17
N ASN A 66 -8.18 -10.44 -12.37
CA ASN A 66 -6.89 -10.07 -12.95
C ASN A 66 -5.86 -9.66 -11.89
N GLY A 67 -6.03 -10.12 -10.65
CA GLY A 67 -5.14 -9.78 -9.54
C GLY A 67 -3.77 -10.43 -9.61
N GLN A 68 -3.65 -11.56 -10.31
CA GLN A 68 -2.38 -12.27 -10.46
C GLN A 68 -1.33 -11.35 -11.09
N ASN A 69 -0.17 -11.23 -10.44
CA ASN A 69 0.95 -10.36 -10.81
C ASN A 69 0.74 -8.84 -10.56
N GLN A 70 -0.29 -8.46 -9.79
CA GLN A 70 -0.38 -7.09 -9.28
C GLN A 70 0.61 -6.91 -8.13
N VAL A 71 1.55 -5.99 -8.31
CA VAL A 71 2.67 -5.80 -7.39
C VAL A 71 2.84 -4.32 -7.05
N ILE A 72 3.47 -4.07 -5.90
CA ILE A 72 3.95 -2.74 -5.52
C ILE A 72 5.47 -2.76 -5.65
N GLY A 73 5.99 -2.00 -6.61
CA GLY A 73 7.42 -1.81 -6.78
C GLY A 73 7.94 -0.75 -5.81
N ILE A 74 8.91 -1.11 -4.97
CA ILE A 74 9.60 -0.20 -4.07
C ILE A 74 11.07 -0.13 -4.48
N THR A 75 11.57 1.06 -4.81
CA THR A 75 13.00 1.21 -5.11
C THR A 75 13.84 1.08 -3.84
N ARG A 76 15.08 0.63 -3.98
CA ARG A 76 16.05 0.57 -2.88
C ARG A 76 16.23 1.93 -2.21
N ARG A 77 16.26 3.01 -2.99
CA ARG A 77 16.31 4.39 -2.46
C ARG A 77 15.13 4.69 -1.52
N GLN A 78 13.93 4.28 -1.89
CA GLN A 78 12.73 4.47 -1.05
C GLN A 78 12.80 3.62 0.22
N LEU A 79 13.23 2.36 0.11
CA LEU A 79 13.31 1.45 1.25
C LEU A 79 14.32 1.88 2.31
N PHE A 80 15.45 2.46 1.89
CA PHE A 80 16.55 2.87 2.79
C PHE A 80 16.70 4.38 2.95
N ALA A 81 15.66 5.16 2.66
CA ALA A 81 15.65 6.61 2.82
C ALA A 81 16.87 7.33 2.20
N GLY A 82 17.33 6.86 1.03
CA GLY A 82 18.49 7.41 0.34
C GLY A 82 19.86 7.02 0.90
N ASN A 83 19.94 6.14 1.91
CA ASN A 83 21.19 5.59 2.42
C ASN A 83 21.31 4.08 2.11
N PRO A 84 21.40 3.68 0.83
CA PRO A 84 21.67 2.30 0.47
C PRO A 84 23.08 1.91 0.89
N ALA A 85 23.29 0.64 1.25
CA ALA A 85 24.63 0.10 1.45
C ALA A 85 25.55 0.48 0.27
N LEU A 86 26.78 0.89 0.58
CA LEU A 86 27.82 1.16 -0.42
C LEU A 86 27.83 -0.01 -1.43
N ASP A 87 27.84 0.34 -2.72
CA ASP A 87 27.93 -0.57 -3.87
C ASP A 87 26.61 -1.16 -4.41
N SER A 88 25.47 -0.80 -3.83
CA SER A 88 24.15 -1.24 -4.31
C SER A 88 23.49 -0.25 -5.27
N ASN A 89 22.94 -0.75 -6.39
CA ASN A 89 22.14 0.10 -7.29
C ASN A 89 20.90 0.63 -6.56
N ILE A 90 20.76 1.95 -6.54
CA ILE A 90 19.75 2.67 -5.78
C ILE A 90 18.36 2.57 -6.40
N ASP A 91 18.30 2.25 -7.69
CA ASP A 91 17.05 2.12 -8.46
C ASP A 91 16.58 0.65 -8.55
N ASP A 92 17.25 -0.29 -7.87
CA ASP A 92 16.78 -1.68 -7.78
C ASP A 92 15.38 -1.74 -7.16
N ILE A 93 14.48 -2.50 -7.78
CA ILE A 93 13.08 -2.60 -7.36
C ILE A 93 12.85 -3.87 -6.55
N PHE A 94 12.39 -3.70 -5.32
CA PHE A 94 11.81 -4.75 -4.49
C PHE A 94 10.32 -4.85 -4.80
N VAL A 95 9.91 -6.05 -5.22
CA VAL A 95 8.54 -6.34 -5.60
C VAL A 95 7.79 -6.85 -4.38
N TYR A 96 6.81 -6.08 -3.92
CA TYR A 96 5.85 -6.54 -2.91
C TYR A 96 4.65 -7.14 -3.60
N ASP A 97 4.55 -8.46 -3.51
CA ASP A 97 3.42 -9.23 -4.02
C ASP A 97 2.19 -9.01 -3.14
N LEU A 98 1.06 -8.68 -3.78
CA LEU A 98 -0.22 -8.51 -3.08
C LEU A 98 -0.92 -9.83 -2.78
N ASP A 99 -0.55 -10.94 -3.42
CA ASP A 99 -1.25 -12.21 -3.26
C ASP A 99 -1.18 -12.72 -1.82
N THR A 100 -0.05 -12.55 -1.13
CA THR A 100 0.04 -12.88 0.31
C THR A 100 -0.92 -12.03 1.16
N LEU A 101 -1.06 -10.74 0.86
CA LEU A 101 -1.97 -9.85 1.59
C LEU A 101 -3.44 -10.23 1.33
N ARG A 102 -3.76 -10.65 0.10
CA ARG A 102 -5.09 -11.11 -0.31
C ARG A 102 -5.48 -12.42 0.36
N ASP A 103 -4.53 -13.35 0.47
CA ASP A 103 -4.73 -14.62 1.16
C ASP A 103 -5.00 -14.39 2.64
N LEU A 104 -4.18 -13.57 3.30
CA LEU A 104 -4.37 -13.20 4.71
C LEU A 104 -5.70 -12.48 4.94
N ALA A 105 -6.09 -11.58 4.03
CA ALA A 105 -7.38 -10.90 4.08
C ALA A 105 -8.55 -11.90 3.95
N THR A 106 -8.46 -12.82 3.00
CA THR A 106 -9.48 -13.85 2.78
C THR A 106 -9.66 -14.72 4.03
N ILE A 107 -8.57 -15.21 4.62
CA ILE A 107 -8.60 -16.01 5.84
C ILE A 107 -9.23 -15.22 7.01
N SER A 108 -8.79 -13.98 7.21
CA SER A 108 -9.24 -13.14 8.31
C SER A 108 -10.72 -12.78 8.19
N LEU A 109 -11.18 -12.42 6.99
CA LEU A 109 -12.57 -12.08 6.73
C LEU A 109 -13.47 -13.31 6.77
N ALA A 110 -12.98 -14.50 6.36
CA ALA A 110 -13.69 -15.77 6.56
C ALA A 110 -13.98 -16.02 8.04
N PHE A 111 -12.96 -15.86 8.88
CA PHE A 111 -13.08 -16.03 10.32
C PHE A 111 -14.11 -15.06 10.94
N MET A 112 -14.22 -13.84 10.39
CA MET A 112 -15.19 -12.83 10.83
C MET A 112 -16.57 -12.98 10.18
N SER A 113 -16.80 -13.99 9.33
CA SER A 113 -18.03 -14.15 8.53
C SER A 113 -18.34 -12.95 7.62
N LEU A 114 -17.28 -12.36 7.03
CA LEU A 114 -17.31 -11.16 6.18
C LEU A 114 -17.02 -11.43 4.69
N LEU A 115 -17.29 -12.64 4.22
CA LEU A 115 -17.06 -13.02 2.81
C LEU A 115 -18.32 -12.92 1.92
N LEU A 116 -19.51 -12.78 2.49
CA LEU A 116 -20.76 -12.93 1.74
C LEU A 116 -21.20 -11.59 1.13
N GLY A 117 -21.18 -11.51 -0.19
CA GLY A 117 -21.68 -10.40 -0.99
C GLY A 117 -22.63 -10.92 -2.05
#